data_AF-A0A418IG37-F1
#
_entry.id   AF-A0A418IG37-F1
#
_cell.length_a   1.000
_cell.length_b   1.000
_cell.length_c   1.000
_cell.angle_alpha   90.00
_cell.angle_beta   90.00
_cell.angle_gamma   90.00
#
_symmetry.space_group_name_H-M   'P 1'
#
loop_
_entity.id
_entity.type
_entity.pdbx_description
1 polymer ?
#
loop_
_entity_poly.entity_id
_entity_poly.type
_entity_poly.pdbx_seq_one_letter_code
_entity_poly.pdbx_strand_id
1 'polypeptide(L)'
;MILSACDININTGSGEDSKDTSKQDQHNNNRSSNDDQTKSNNETSSDNSNSNSENINSPEHYAKVWISVIENNGGNVDPSNTEITHADVSGKALNPYNESASVTFPNGTQALYGTPTAAGQVIYKDNNDGTVNIYDVPSHFQDKRWDEDEYSKNQSNNILNNPKTVKLKDFSQSELDNWVPVISESNESQAQDSSESDSDKDTSVTRKNVIDIVEEYEGHSLNTSQYTYKEPEQSDDGDWGFSFTDKNGDLAGSYIIDQDRNVTKYDEDGEPE
;
A
#
# COMPACT_ATOMS: atom_id res chain seq x y z
N MET A 1 9.19 -50.34 15.57
CA MET A 1 7.84 -50.01 15.08
C MET A 1 7.99 -48.67 14.36
N ILE A 2 8.65 -48.63 13.19
CA ILE A 2 8.10 -48.60 11.81
C ILE A 2 6.75 -47.85 11.77
N LEU A 3 6.59 -46.70 11.11
CA LEU A 3 6.62 -46.36 9.67
C LEU A 3 6.53 -44.81 9.57
N SER A 4 6.80 -44.06 8.49
CA SER A 4 7.51 -44.19 7.22
C SER A 4 7.52 -42.77 6.63
N ALA A 5 8.65 -42.37 6.06
CA ALA A 5 8.76 -41.21 5.16
C ALA A 5 8.29 -41.63 3.76
N CYS A 6 7.68 -40.70 3.01
CA CYS A 6 7.40 -40.87 1.58
C CYS A 6 8.07 -39.73 0.81
N ASP A 7 9.27 -40.01 0.31
CA ASP A 7 9.87 -39.33 -0.84
C ASP A 7 9.33 -39.98 -2.11
N ILE A 8 8.83 -39.18 -3.05
CA ILE A 8 8.52 -39.62 -4.41
C ILE A 8 9.52 -38.95 -5.35
N ASN A 9 10.47 -39.76 -5.83
CA ASN A 9 11.40 -39.40 -6.88
C ASN A 9 10.89 -39.88 -8.24
N ILE A 10 11.10 -39.04 -9.23
CA ILE A 10 10.75 -39.21 -10.63
C ILE A 10 11.81 -40.07 -11.31
N ASN A 11 11.42 -41.08 -12.10
CA ASN A 11 12.25 -41.45 -13.26
C ASN A 11 11.46 -42.03 -14.43
N THR A 12 11.84 -41.46 -15.57
CA THR A 12 11.59 -41.74 -16.98
C THR A 12 12.08 -43.12 -17.45
N GLY A 13 11.55 -43.58 -18.60
CA GLY A 13 12.35 -44.34 -19.57
C GLY A 13 11.77 -45.66 -20.10
N SER A 14 10.96 -45.54 -21.17
CA SER A 14 10.99 -46.26 -22.47
C SER A 14 11.24 -47.79 -22.59
N GLY A 15 10.44 -48.42 -23.47
CA GLY A 15 10.94 -49.45 -24.42
C GLY A 15 10.18 -50.78 -24.51
N GLU A 16 9.31 -50.88 -25.54
CA GLU A 16 9.08 -51.99 -26.51
C GLU A 16 8.78 -53.42 -25.98
N ASP A 17 7.89 -54.25 -26.57
CA ASP A 17 7.78 -54.55 -28.01
C ASP A 17 6.52 -55.42 -28.35
N SER A 18 6.18 -55.44 -29.65
CA SER A 18 5.72 -56.60 -30.44
C SER A 18 4.29 -56.70 -31.04
N LYS A 19 4.33 -56.89 -32.39
CA LYS A 19 3.43 -57.58 -33.35
C LYS A 19 2.44 -56.73 -34.15
N ASP A 20 2.75 -56.33 -35.38
CA ASP A 20 2.83 -57.10 -36.66
C ASP A 20 1.47 -57.21 -37.37
N THR A 21 1.29 -56.48 -38.49
CA THR A 21 0.97 -57.05 -39.82
C THR A 21 0.70 -55.96 -40.88
N SER A 22 1.60 -55.92 -41.87
CA SER A 22 1.41 -55.73 -43.32
C SER A 22 0.23 -54.90 -43.89
N LYS A 23 0.54 -53.85 -44.67
CA LYS A 23 0.44 -53.82 -46.16
C LYS A 23 0.83 -52.45 -46.76
N GLN A 24 1.66 -52.54 -47.80
CA GLN A 24 1.91 -51.66 -48.95
C GLN A 24 0.63 -50.93 -49.47
N ASP A 25 0.63 -49.73 -50.07
CA ASP A 25 1.45 -49.20 -51.18
C ASP A 25 1.41 -47.66 -51.27
N GLN A 26 2.37 -47.11 -52.03
CA GLN A 26 2.50 -45.72 -52.48
C GLN A 26 1.42 -45.30 -53.50
N HIS A 27 1.05 -44.01 -53.57
CA HIS A 27 1.42 -43.08 -54.67
C HIS A 27 0.49 -41.84 -54.77
N ASN A 28 1.10 -40.72 -55.12
CA ASN A 28 0.52 -39.40 -55.44
C ASN A 28 -0.52 -39.41 -56.58
N ASN A 29 -1.53 -38.53 -56.54
CA ASN A 29 -1.58 -37.26 -57.31
C ASN A 29 -2.97 -36.58 -57.40
N ASN A 30 -2.88 -35.25 -57.54
CA ASN A 30 -3.84 -34.15 -57.75
C ASN A 30 -5.02 -34.28 -58.76
N ARG A 31 -5.98 -33.33 -58.55
CA ARG A 31 -7.03 -32.72 -59.42
C ARG A 31 -8.47 -33.12 -59.04
N SER A 32 -9.52 -32.28 -59.05
CA SER A 32 -9.77 -30.83 -59.28
C SER A 32 -11.28 -30.58 -59.01
N SER A 33 -11.62 -29.39 -58.48
CA SER A 33 -12.88 -28.60 -58.56
C SER A 33 -14.29 -29.22 -58.42
N ASN A 34 -15.06 -28.76 -57.42
CA ASN A 34 -16.11 -27.72 -57.50
C ASN A 34 -16.72 -27.54 -56.09
N ASP A 35 -16.62 -26.36 -55.48
CA ASP A 35 -17.61 -25.27 -55.47
C ASP A 35 -18.85 -25.58 -54.60
N ASP A 36 -18.82 -25.08 -53.37
CA ASP A 36 -20.01 -24.47 -52.76
C ASP A 36 -19.59 -23.42 -51.71
N GLN A 37 -20.18 -22.24 -51.82
CA GLN A 37 -19.85 -21.06 -51.03
C GLN A 37 -20.51 -21.11 -49.65
N THR A 38 -19.75 -20.85 -48.59
CA THR A 38 -20.27 -20.15 -47.41
C THR A 38 -19.22 -19.20 -46.86
N LYS A 39 -19.58 -17.92 -46.77
CA LYS A 39 -18.80 -16.83 -46.19
C LYS A 39 -18.52 -17.13 -44.72
N SER A 40 -17.24 -17.09 -44.33
CA SER A 40 -16.85 -16.67 -42.98
C SER A 40 -15.76 -15.63 -43.12
N ASN A 41 -16.06 -14.42 -42.66
CA ASN A 41 -15.16 -13.29 -42.71
C ASN A 41 -13.92 -13.59 -41.87
N ASN A 42 -12.74 -13.36 -42.44
CA ASN A 42 -11.52 -13.12 -41.67
C ASN A 42 -11.71 -11.80 -40.92
N GLU A 43 -12.24 -11.87 -39.70
CA GLU A 43 -11.90 -10.89 -38.70
C GLU A 43 -10.61 -11.35 -38.03
N THR A 44 -9.51 -10.80 -38.52
CA THR A 44 -8.35 -10.54 -37.68
C THR A 44 -8.87 -9.72 -36.51
N SER A 45 -9.25 -10.38 -35.41
CA SER A 45 -9.38 -9.72 -34.12
C SER A 45 -7.98 -9.23 -33.78
N SER A 46 -7.70 -8.01 -34.20
CA SER A 46 -6.83 -7.11 -33.48
C SER A 46 -7.26 -7.19 -32.02
N ASP A 47 -6.52 -7.95 -31.23
CA ASP A 47 -6.36 -7.69 -29.81
C ASP A 47 -5.87 -6.25 -29.73
N ASN A 48 -6.84 -5.34 -29.71
CA ASN A 48 -6.64 -3.98 -29.31
C ASN A 48 -6.55 -4.07 -27.78
N SER A 49 -5.42 -4.59 -27.31
CA SER A 49 -4.90 -4.33 -25.98
C SER A 49 -4.69 -2.83 -25.93
N ASN A 50 -5.79 -2.10 -25.75
CA ASN A 50 -5.76 -0.71 -25.41
C ASN A 50 -5.26 -0.70 -23.97
N SER A 51 -3.94 -0.83 -23.82
CA SER A 51 -3.22 -0.54 -22.59
C SER A 51 -3.28 0.97 -22.41
N ASN A 52 -4.50 1.47 -22.16
CA ASN A 52 -4.63 2.56 -21.21
C ASN A 52 -4.13 1.94 -19.92
N SER A 53 -2.91 2.30 -19.50
CA SER A 53 -2.53 2.03 -18.12
C SER A 53 -3.59 2.69 -17.26
N GLU A 54 -4.47 1.90 -16.64
CA GLU A 54 -5.45 2.44 -15.69
C GLU A 54 -4.64 3.24 -14.67
N ASN A 55 -5.05 4.48 -14.40
CA ASN A 55 -4.41 5.27 -13.37
C ASN A 55 -4.78 4.62 -12.02
N ILE A 56 -3.85 3.87 -11.43
CA ILE A 56 -4.05 3.20 -10.15
C ILE A 56 -4.16 4.17 -8.97
N ASN A 57 -3.78 5.44 -9.16
CA ASN A 57 -3.91 6.52 -8.18
C ASN A 57 -5.08 7.44 -8.57
N SER A 58 -6.28 6.87 -8.65
CA SER A 58 -7.51 7.61 -8.95
C SER A 58 -8.69 7.14 -8.10
N PRO A 59 -9.65 8.01 -7.77
CA PRO A 59 -10.86 7.61 -7.04
C PRO A 59 -11.63 6.47 -7.72
N GLU A 60 -11.65 6.42 -9.05
CA GLU A 60 -12.28 5.33 -9.80
C GLU A 60 -11.59 3.99 -9.56
N HIS A 61 -10.25 3.98 -9.52
CA HIS A 61 -9.50 2.77 -9.19
C HIS A 61 -9.74 2.37 -7.73
N TYR A 62 -9.74 3.31 -6.80
CA TYR A 62 -10.03 3.04 -5.38
C TYR A 62 -11.43 2.45 -5.19
N ALA A 63 -12.43 2.98 -5.89
CA ALA A 63 -13.78 2.42 -5.92
C ALA A 63 -13.78 0.98 -6.47
N LYS A 64 -13.10 0.75 -7.60
CA LYS A 64 -12.98 -0.59 -8.22
C LYS A 64 -12.38 -1.61 -7.26
N VAL A 65 -11.34 -1.22 -6.51
CA VAL A 65 -10.71 -2.06 -5.48
C VAL A 65 -11.67 -2.32 -4.32
N TRP A 66 -12.26 -1.27 -3.74
CA TRP A 66 -13.19 -1.38 -2.61
C TRP A 66 -14.34 -2.34 -2.90
N ILE A 67 -15.07 -2.12 -4.00
CA ILE A 67 -16.22 -2.94 -4.38
C ILE A 67 -15.79 -4.38 -4.62
N SER A 68 -14.72 -4.60 -5.41
CA SER A 68 -14.25 -5.95 -5.74
C SER A 68 -13.87 -6.75 -4.50
N VAL A 69 -13.20 -6.12 -3.53
CA VAL A 69 -12.71 -6.79 -2.31
C VAL A 69 -13.85 -7.08 -1.35
N ILE A 70 -14.73 -6.12 -1.08
CA ILE A 70 -15.85 -6.32 -0.15
C ILE A 70 -16.82 -7.39 -0.68
N GLU A 71 -17.16 -7.34 -1.98
CA GLU A 71 -18.00 -8.36 -2.59
C GLU A 71 -17.33 -9.74 -2.63
N ASN A 72 -16.01 -9.82 -2.84
CA ASN A 72 -15.28 -11.09 -2.76
C ASN A 72 -15.32 -11.70 -1.35
N ASN A 73 -15.40 -10.88 -0.33
CA ASN A 73 -15.57 -11.30 1.07
C ASN A 73 -17.05 -11.56 1.45
N GLY A 74 -17.98 -11.46 0.48
CA GLY A 74 -19.41 -11.71 0.69
C GLY A 74 -20.17 -10.54 1.30
N GLY A 75 -19.54 -9.37 1.38
CA GLY A 75 -20.19 -8.12 1.79
C GLY A 75 -21.03 -7.51 0.67
N ASN A 76 -21.85 -6.54 1.04
CA ASN A 76 -22.55 -5.67 0.10
C ASN A 76 -22.05 -4.24 0.31
N VAL A 77 -21.97 -3.47 -0.77
CA VAL A 77 -21.49 -2.09 -0.74
C VAL A 77 -22.61 -1.14 -1.15
N ASP A 78 -22.69 0.02 -0.51
CA ASP A 78 -23.68 1.05 -0.81
C ASP A 78 -23.05 2.44 -0.61
N PRO A 79 -22.83 3.21 -1.70
CA PRO A 79 -22.19 4.51 -1.60
C PRO A 79 -23.08 5.55 -0.88
N SER A 80 -24.38 5.31 -0.68
CA SER A 80 -25.25 6.25 0.02
C SER A 80 -25.04 6.28 1.54
N ASN A 81 -24.35 5.28 2.10
CA ASN A 81 -24.14 5.12 3.53
C ASN A 81 -22.67 4.89 3.91
N THR A 82 -21.77 4.97 2.93
CA THR A 82 -20.36 4.66 3.09
C THR A 82 -19.53 5.83 2.57
N GLU A 83 -18.74 6.42 3.45
CA GLU A 83 -17.63 7.30 3.06
C GLU A 83 -16.34 6.48 3.06
N ILE A 84 -15.41 6.80 2.17
CA ILE A 84 -14.12 6.14 2.04
C ILE A 84 -13.02 7.19 2.16
N THR A 85 -12.08 6.95 3.07
CA THR A 85 -10.85 7.73 3.14
C THR A 85 -9.70 6.91 2.56
N HIS A 86 -9.05 7.45 1.53
CA HIS A 86 -7.88 6.88 0.89
C HIS A 86 -6.58 7.39 1.55
N ALA A 87 -5.57 6.54 1.68
CA ALA A 87 -4.25 6.93 2.16
C ALA A 87 -3.14 6.12 1.50
N ASP A 88 -2.05 6.80 1.09
CA ASP A 88 -0.79 6.11 0.81
C ASP A 88 -0.12 5.72 2.14
N VAL A 89 0.10 4.42 2.32
CA VAL A 89 0.73 3.84 3.50
C VAL A 89 2.09 3.23 3.21
N SER A 90 2.64 3.46 2.01
CA SER A 90 3.96 3.00 1.59
C SER A 90 5.04 3.37 2.60
N GLY A 91 5.81 2.38 3.05
CA GLY A 91 6.90 2.59 4.01
C GLY A 91 6.46 2.92 5.44
N LYS A 92 5.16 3.12 5.72
CA LYS A 92 4.64 3.30 7.07
C LYS A 92 4.68 1.97 7.83
N ALA A 93 4.88 2.02 9.14
CA ALA A 93 4.82 0.84 10.00
C ALA A 93 3.41 0.21 9.95
N LEU A 94 3.33 -1.12 9.89
CA LEU A 94 2.03 -1.81 9.89
C LEU A 94 1.28 -1.58 11.20
N ASN A 95 1.98 -1.66 12.34
CA ASN A 95 1.44 -1.30 13.64
C ASN A 95 1.96 0.10 14.02
N PRO A 96 1.11 1.14 13.97
CA PRO A 96 1.52 2.50 14.32
C PRO A 96 1.80 2.69 15.81
N TYR A 97 1.33 1.79 16.68
CA TYR A 97 1.55 1.88 18.14
C TYR A 97 2.87 1.23 18.60
N ASN A 98 3.52 0.47 17.71
CA ASN A 98 4.87 -0.05 17.94
C ASN A 98 5.68 0.01 16.63
N GLU A 99 5.93 1.24 16.16
CA GLU A 99 6.59 1.50 14.88
C GLU A 99 8.00 0.89 14.80
N SER A 100 8.74 0.91 15.91
CA SER A 100 10.15 0.51 15.93
C SER A 100 10.37 -1.00 15.71
N ALA A 101 9.39 -1.82 16.12
CA ALA A 101 9.43 -3.26 15.96
C ALA A 101 8.59 -3.75 14.77
N SER A 102 7.59 -2.98 14.36
CA SER A 102 6.69 -3.38 13.27
C SER A 102 7.36 -3.32 11.90
N VAL A 103 6.99 -4.25 11.02
CA VAL A 103 7.44 -4.24 9.63
C VAL A 103 6.69 -3.15 8.86
N THR A 104 7.37 -2.49 7.95
CA THR A 104 6.81 -1.43 7.12
C THR A 104 6.08 -1.99 5.90
N PHE A 105 5.01 -1.33 5.47
CA PHE A 105 4.33 -1.68 4.23
C PHE A 105 5.25 -1.56 3.01
N PRO A 106 5.13 -2.46 2.02
CA PRO A 106 5.84 -2.34 0.75
C PRO A 106 5.50 -1.03 0.02
N ASN A 107 6.40 -0.55 -0.82
CA ASN A 107 6.12 0.61 -1.67
C ASN A 107 4.92 0.36 -2.61
N GLY A 108 4.09 1.39 -2.75
CA GLY A 108 2.83 1.36 -3.51
C GLY A 108 1.67 0.72 -2.76
N THR A 109 1.75 0.61 -1.43
CA THR A 109 0.63 0.10 -0.62
C THR A 109 -0.32 1.23 -0.28
N GLN A 110 -1.60 1.03 -0.58
CA GLN A 110 -2.67 1.98 -0.36
C GLN A 110 -3.63 1.42 0.72
N ALA A 111 -4.29 2.31 1.44
CA ALA A 111 -5.33 1.98 2.41
C ALA A 111 -6.63 2.71 2.08
N LEU A 112 -7.75 2.01 2.22
CA LEU A 112 -9.10 2.53 2.11
C LEU A 112 -9.82 2.24 3.42
N TYR A 113 -10.27 3.29 4.10
CA TYR A 113 -10.98 3.21 5.37
C TYR A 113 -12.44 3.60 5.17
N GLY A 114 -13.36 2.71 5.48
CA GLY A 114 -14.79 2.95 5.38
C GLY A 114 -15.37 3.57 6.65
N THR A 115 -16.22 4.58 6.50
CA THR A 115 -17.03 5.19 7.56
C THR A 115 -18.51 4.94 7.29
N PRO A 116 -19.29 4.41 8.26
CA PRO A 116 -18.87 4.03 9.62
C PRO A 116 -17.90 2.84 9.63
N THR A 117 -17.15 2.63 10.70
CA THR A 117 -16.12 1.56 10.81
C THR A 117 -16.61 0.15 10.43
N ALA A 118 -17.92 -0.11 10.55
CA ALA A 118 -18.56 -1.34 10.12
C ALA A 118 -18.49 -1.58 8.59
N ALA A 119 -18.27 -0.53 7.80
CA ALA A 119 -17.99 -0.62 6.36
C ALA A 119 -16.63 -1.30 6.08
N GLY A 120 -15.74 -1.31 7.07
CA GLY A 120 -14.48 -2.05 7.04
C GLY A 120 -13.30 -1.24 6.53
N GLN A 121 -12.23 -1.96 6.17
CA GLN A 121 -11.02 -1.38 5.61
C GLN A 121 -10.43 -2.32 4.55
N VAL A 122 -9.69 -1.74 3.60
CA VAL A 122 -8.94 -2.48 2.59
C VAL A 122 -7.53 -1.91 2.50
N ILE A 123 -6.54 -2.69 2.91
CA ILE A 123 -5.12 -2.35 2.73
C ILE A 123 -4.60 -3.23 1.62
N TYR A 124 -4.09 -2.63 0.55
CA TYR A 124 -3.76 -3.36 -0.66
C TYR A 124 -2.55 -2.80 -1.38
N LYS A 125 -1.96 -3.64 -2.22
CA LYS A 125 -0.99 -3.23 -3.24
C LYS A 125 -1.48 -3.71 -4.60
N ASP A 126 -1.50 -2.80 -5.57
CA ASP A 126 -1.83 -3.13 -6.96
C ASP A 126 -0.69 -3.91 -7.65
N ASN A 127 -1.05 -4.98 -8.37
CA ASN A 127 -0.09 -5.84 -9.07
C ASN A 127 0.17 -5.42 -10.52
N ASN A 128 -0.53 -4.39 -11.01
CA ASN A 128 -0.51 -3.85 -12.38
C ASN A 128 -0.92 -4.88 -13.45
N ASP A 129 -1.70 -5.89 -13.06
CA ASP A 129 -2.18 -6.97 -13.93
C ASP A 129 -3.71 -7.20 -13.82
N GLY A 130 -4.43 -6.23 -13.24
CA GLY A 130 -5.87 -6.34 -12.94
C GLY A 130 -6.18 -7.13 -11.66
N THR A 131 -5.16 -7.43 -10.85
CA THR A 131 -5.31 -8.00 -9.52
C THR A 131 -4.66 -7.12 -8.46
N VAL A 132 -5.10 -7.29 -7.22
CA VAL A 132 -4.54 -6.63 -6.03
C VAL A 132 -4.18 -7.66 -4.98
N ASN A 133 -3.12 -7.40 -4.24
CA ASN A 133 -2.76 -8.14 -3.03
C ASN A 133 -3.35 -7.44 -1.81
N ILE A 134 -4.22 -8.11 -1.08
CA ILE A 134 -4.87 -7.61 0.13
C ILE A 134 -4.11 -8.10 1.36
N TYR A 135 -3.80 -7.18 2.27
CA TYR A 135 -3.17 -7.47 3.55
C TYR A 135 -4.23 -7.49 4.65
N ASP A 136 -4.28 -8.57 5.42
CA ASP A 136 -5.23 -8.75 6.54
C ASP A 136 -4.75 -8.01 7.79
N VAL A 137 -4.65 -6.68 7.67
CA VAL A 137 -4.23 -5.80 8.76
C VAL A 137 -5.39 -5.67 9.74
N PRO A 138 -5.18 -5.84 11.06
CA PRO A 138 -6.20 -5.56 12.07
C PRO A 138 -6.70 -4.13 11.92
N SER A 139 -8.02 -3.91 12.01
CA SER A 139 -8.54 -2.53 12.06
C SER A 139 -8.12 -1.80 13.34
N HIS A 140 -7.87 -2.57 14.41
CA HIS A 140 -7.41 -2.07 15.69
C HIS A 140 -6.47 -3.09 16.33
N PHE A 141 -5.39 -2.62 16.94
CA PHE A 141 -4.39 -3.43 17.64
C PHE A 141 -4.77 -3.64 19.11
N GLN A 142 -5.97 -4.17 19.37
CA GLN A 142 -6.58 -4.24 20.71
C GLN A 142 -5.90 -5.24 21.66
N ASP A 143 -5.22 -6.23 21.10
CA ASP A 143 -4.48 -7.22 21.87
C ASP A 143 -3.15 -6.62 22.34
N LYS A 144 -2.96 -6.50 23.66
CA LYS A 144 -1.75 -5.93 24.27
C LYS A 144 -0.45 -6.61 23.84
N ARG A 145 -0.51 -7.83 23.30
CA ARG A 145 0.68 -8.48 22.71
C ARG A 145 1.25 -7.67 21.53
N TRP A 146 0.46 -6.84 20.86
CA TRP A 146 0.96 -5.93 19.82
C TRP A 146 1.94 -4.86 20.34
N ASP A 147 1.97 -4.62 21.65
CA ASP A 147 2.96 -3.74 22.28
C ASP A 147 4.31 -4.46 22.48
N GLU A 148 4.34 -5.79 22.41
CA GLU A 148 5.57 -6.59 22.53
C GLU A 148 6.32 -6.63 21.19
N ASP A 149 7.57 -6.16 21.17
CA ASP A 149 8.36 -6.03 19.93
C ASP A 149 8.43 -7.32 19.10
N GLU A 150 8.74 -8.45 19.72
CA GLU A 150 8.83 -9.73 19.03
C GLU A 150 7.49 -10.16 18.46
N TYR A 151 6.39 -9.94 19.18
CA TYR A 151 5.06 -10.31 18.68
C TYR A 151 4.64 -9.37 17.54
N SER A 152 4.78 -8.05 17.72
CA SER A 152 4.48 -7.04 16.70
C SER A 152 5.23 -7.30 15.40
N LYS A 153 6.55 -7.56 15.50
CA LYS A 153 7.40 -7.89 14.36
C LYS A 153 6.99 -9.19 13.67
N ASN A 154 6.73 -10.25 14.44
CA ASN A 154 6.38 -11.55 13.87
C ASN A 154 5.00 -11.54 13.20
N GLN A 155 4.00 -10.89 13.83
CA GLN A 155 2.65 -10.81 13.26
C GLN A 155 2.59 -9.87 12.06
N SER A 156 3.24 -8.71 12.10
CA SER A 156 3.32 -7.82 10.93
C SER A 156 4.01 -8.50 9.74
N ASN A 157 5.12 -9.22 9.98
CA ASN A 157 5.75 -10.06 8.95
C ASN A 157 4.80 -11.12 8.41
N ASN A 158 4.05 -11.80 9.27
CA ASN A 158 3.12 -12.83 8.84
C ASN A 158 2.00 -12.26 7.96
N ILE A 159 1.47 -11.09 8.28
CA ILE A 159 0.45 -10.41 7.46
C ILE A 159 1.01 -10.05 6.08
N LEU A 160 2.18 -9.41 6.03
CA LEU A 160 2.76 -8.94 4.77
C LEU A 160 3.25 -10.08 3.86
N ASN A 161 3.64 -11.22 4.43
CA ASN A 161 4.09 -12.39 3.66
C ASN A 161 2.96 -13.32 3.20
N ASN A 162 1.73 -13.12 3.69
CA ASN A 162 0.57 -13.94 3.32
C ASN A 162 -0.59 -13.09 2.77
N PRO A 163 -0.37 -12.28 1.72
CA PRO A 163 -1.45 -11.49 1.13
C PRO A 163 -2.47 -12.40 0.43
N LYS A 164 -3.73 -11.95 0.42
CA LYS A 164 -4.79 -12.57 -0.39
C LYS A 164 -4.88 -11.83 -1.73
N THR A 165 -4.59 -12.52 -2.83
CA THR A 165 -4.77 -11.94 -4.17
C THR A 165 -6.24 -11.95 -4.58
N VAL A 166 -6.75 -10.79 -5.00
CA VAL A 166 -8.12 -10.59 -5.48
C VAL A 166 -8.08 -10.05 -6.90
N LYS A 167 -8.86 -10.66 -7.80
CA LYS A 167 -9.07 -10.15 -9.16
C LYS A 167 -10.08 -9.02 -9.14
N LEU A 168 -9.72 -7.87 -9.73
CA LEU A 168 -10.63 -6.74 -9.85
C LEU A 168 -11.71 -7.06 -10.88
N LYS A 169 -12.94 -6.66 -10.55
CA LYS A 169 -14.06 -6.73 -11.48
C LYS A 169 -14.02 -5.54 -12.42
N ASP A 170 -14.54 -5.74 -13.62
CA ASP A 170 -14.74 -4.66 -14.57
C ASP A 170 -16.08 -3.99 -14.29
N PHE A 171 -16.05 -2.70 -13.97
CA PHE A 171 -17.23 -1.87 -13.73
C PHE A 171 -17.40 -0.87 -14.86
N SER A 172 -18.64 -0.55 -15.18
CA SER A 172 -18.96 0.58 -16.06
C SER A 172 -18.62 1.90 -15.37
N GLN A 173 -18.32 2.94 -16.16
CA GLN A 173 -18.07 4.27 -15.62
C GLN A 173 -19.22 4.76 -14.73
N SER A 174 -20.47 4.52 -15.15
CA SER A 174 -21.66 4.89 -14.37
C SER A 174 -21.77 4.20 -13.01
N GLU A 175 -21.19 3.01 -12.84
CA GLU A 175 -21.14 2.34 -11.53
C GLU A 175 -20.12 3.01 -10.62
N LEU A 176 -18.94 3.35 -11.17
CA LEU A 176 -17.86 4.01 -10.43
C LEU A 176 -18.18 5.47 -10.09
N ASP A 177 -18.92 6.18 -10.95
CA ASP A 177 -19.30 7.58 -10.75
C ASP A 177 -20.13 7.80 -9.47
N ASN A 178 -20.81 6.77 -8.97
CA ASN A 178 -21.54 6.85 -7.69
C ASN A 178 -20.61 6.77 -6.47
N TRP A 179 -19.41 6.22 -6.63
CA TRP A 179 -18.43 6.04 -5.56
C TRP A 179 -17.40 7.17 -5.47
N VAL A 180 -17.04 7.78 -6.61
CA VAL A 180 -16.08 8.88 -6.64
C VAL A 180 -16.39 10.00 -5.63
N PRO A 181 -17.65 10.48 -5.48
CA PRO A 181 -17.95 11.57 -4.55
C PRO A 181 -17.80 11.24 -3.07
N VAL A 182 -17.80 9.95 -2.71
CA VAL A 182 -17.67 9.50 -1.31
C VAL A 182 -16.25 9.07 -0.96
N ILE A 183 -15.32 9.15 -1.92
CA ILE A 183 -13.90 8.90 -1.71
C ILE A 183 -13.20 10.23 -1.48
N SER A 184 -12.55 10.33 -0.33
CA SER A 184 -11.73 11.47 0.06
C SER A 184 -10.27 11.04 0.23
N GLU A 185 -9.35 11.93 -0.10
CA GLU A 185 -7.94 11.73 0.23
C GLU A 185 -7.73 12.04 1.71
N SER A 186 -6.99 11.19 2.41
CA SER A 186 -6.46 11.54 3.71
C SER A 186 -5.48 12.69 3.52
N ASN A 187 -5.81 13.84 4.09
CA ASN A 187 -4.77 14.80 4.40
C ASN A 187 -3.88 14.09 5.41
N GLU A 188 -2.56 13.99 5.17
CA GLU A 188 -1.62 13.36 6.11
C GLU A 188 -1.65 14.01 7.52
N SER A 189 -2.39 15.11 7.68
CA SER A 189 -2.77 15.78 8.92
C SER A 189 -3.96 15.15 9.70
N GLN A 190 -4.61 14.10 9.20
CA GLN A 190 -5.91 13.60 9.71
C GLN A 190 -6.01 12.08 9.89
N ALA A 191 -4.92 11.31 9.73
CA ALA A 191 -4.92 9.87 10.07
C ALA A 191 -4.70 9.59 11.58
N GLN A 192 -5.09 10.54 12.43
CA GLN A 192 -5.24 10.39 13.88
C GLN A 192 -6.51 11.11 14.33
N ASP A 193 -7.68 10.71 13.82
CA ASP A 193 -8.93 11.13 14.46
C ASP A 193 -9.98 10.03 14.38
N SER A 194 -9.78 9.00 15.19
CA SER A 194 -10.84 8.16 15.76
C SER A 194 -10.27 7.36 16.92
N SER A 195 -9.87 8.06 17.97
CA SER A 195 -9.94 7.53 19.33
C SER A 195 -9.94 8.69 20.32
N GLU A 196 -11.12 9.08 20.77
CA GLU A 196 -11.24 9.63 22.11
C GLU A 196 -10.75 8.57 23.10
N SER A 197 -9.49 8.71 23.50
CA SER A 197 -8.96 8.19 24.75
C SER A 197 -7.74 9.01 25.11
N ASP A 198 -7.92 9.84 26.13
CA ASP A 198 -6.86 10.36 26.98
C ASP A 198 -5.83 9.24 27.24
N SER A 199 -4.68 9.32 26.60
CA SER A 199 -3.56 8.40 26.79
C SER A 199 -2.30 9.13 26.34
N ASP A 200 -1.85 10.04 27.20
CA ASP A 200 -0.49 10.57 27.34
C ASP A 200 0.39 10.42 26.08
N LYS A 201 0.26 11.40 25.16
CA LYS A 201 1.38 11.74 24.28
C LYS A 201 2.57 11.95 25.21
N ASP A 202 3.61 11.14 25.03
CA ASP A 202 4.90 11.33 25.69
C ASP A 202 5.22 12.83 25.61
N THR A 203 5.08 13.54 26.74
CA THR A 203 5.14 15.01 26.75
C THR A 203 6.57 15.49 26.49
N SER A 204 7.52 14.56 26.44
CA SER A 204 8.93 14.81 26.34
C SER A 204 9.38 15.11 24.91
N VAL A 205 10.25 16.12 24.80
CA VAL A 205 10.92 16.47 23.55
C VAL A 205 12.07 15.49 23.31
N THR A 206 12.14 14.95 22.10
CA THR A 206 13.14 13.96 21.67
C THR A 206 13.68 14.32 20.29
N ARG A 207 14.86 13.80 19.94
CA ARG A 207 15.45 14.00 18.61
C ARG A 207 14.51 13.68 17.45
N LYS A 208 13.61 12.71 17.62
CA LYS A 208 12.66 12.27 16.58
C LYS A 208 11.53 13.27 16.37
N ASN A 209 11.04 13.91 17.44
CA ASN A 209 9.86 14.79 17.36
C ASN A 209 10.20 16.30 17.30
N VAL A 210 11.47 16.69 17.48
CA VAL A 210 11.89 18.11 17.44
C VAL A 210 11.53 18.81 16.14
N ILE A 211 11.72 18.16 15.00
CA ILE A 211 11.38 18.75 13.70
C ILE A 211 9.87 18.88 13.57
N ASP A 212 9.12 17.83 13.94
CA ASP A 212 7.66 17.84 13.90
C ASP A 212 7.07 18.96 14.76
N ILE A 213 7.64 19.19 15.95
CA ILE A 213 7.23 20.28 16.86
C ILE A 213 7.46 21.66 16.21
N VAL A 214 8.57 21.86 15.50
CA VAL A 214 8.84 23.13 14.82
C VAL A 214 7.96 23.32 13.59
N GLU A 215 7.72 22.27 12.81
CA GLU A 215 6.79 22.35 11.66
C GLU A 215 5.35 22.62 12.12
N GLU A 216 4.94 22.08 13.27
CA GLU A 216 3.67 22.40 13.92
C GLU A 216 3.61 23.88 14.35
N TYR A 217 4.68 24.42 14.93
CA TYR A 217 4.79 25.84 15.31
C TYR A 217 4.74 26.78 14.10
N GLU A 218 5.43 26.46 13.00
CA GLU A 218 5.43 27.25 11.77
C GLU A 218 4.14 27.08 10.95
N GLY A 219 3.38 26.01 11.19
CA GLY A 219 2.18 25.64 10.43
C GLY A 219 2.47 25.19 9.00
N HIS A 220 3.73 24.86 8.70
CA HIS A 220 4.19 24.36 7.40
C HIS A 220 5.53 23.62 7.54
N SER A 221 5.82 22.74 6.58
CA SER A 221 7.10 22.02 6.55
C SER A 221 8.28 22.95 6.30
N LEU A 222 9.41 22.62 6.92
CA LEU A 222 10.63 23.42 6.85
C LEU A 222 11.13 23.54 5.39
N ASN A 223 11.45 24.77 4.97
CA ASN A 223 11.82 25.05 3.59
C ASN A 223 13.27 24.65 3.29
N THR A 224 13.47 23.35 3.03
CA THR A 224 14.78 22.77 2.65
C THR A 224 15.26 23.20 1.26
N SER A 225 14.38 23.81 0.45
CA SER A 225 14.78 24.40 -0.85
C SER A 225 15.51 25.73 -0.67
N GLN A 226 15.19 26.48 0.39
CA GLN A 226 15.81 27.77 0.70
C GLN A 226 16.92 27.65 1.74
N TYR A 227 16.76 26.80 2.75
CA TYR A 227 17.68 26.70 3.87
C TYR A 227 18.33 25.32 3.95
N THR A 228 19.35 25.21 4.81
CA THR A 228 19.98 23.96 5.21
C THR A 228 19.88 23.86 6.73
N TYR A 229 19.17 22.86 7.23
CA TYR A 229 18.94 22.65 8.66
C TYR A 229 20.02 21.73 9.21
N LYS A 230 20.62 22.10 10.35
CA LYS A 230 21.53 21.24 11.09
C LYS A 230 20.76 20.20 11.89
N GLU A 231 21.46 19.16 12.32
CA GLU A 231 20.86 18.14 13.17
C GLU A 231 20.46 18.72 14.54
N PRO A 232 19.31 18.32 15.10
CA PRO A 232 18.94 18.68 16.46
C PRO A 232 19.91 18.15 17.52
N GLU A 233 20.28 19.03 18.44
CA GLU A 233 21.14 18.74 19.58
C GLU A 233 20.39 19.05 20.88
N GLN A 234 20.68 18.27 21.92
CA GLN A 234 20.15 18.50 23.26
C GLN A 234 21.16 19.30 24.08
N SER A 235 20.70 20.34 24.76
CA SER A 235 21.50 21.12 25.71
C SER A 235 21.66 20.39 27.04
N ASP A 236 22.58 20.87 27.88
CA ASP A 236 22.78 20.32 29.24
C ASP A 236 21.53 20.50 30.14
N ASP A 237 20.67 21.47 29.82
CA ASP A 237 19.42 21.75 30.53
C ASP A 237 18.24 20.88 30.03
N GLY A 238 18.49 20.04 29.02
CA GLY A 238 17.52 19.08 28.47
C GLY A 238 16.67 19.64 27.33
N ASP A 239 16.83 20.92 27.00
CA ASP A 239 16.19 21.57 25.85
C ASP A 239 16.78 21.05 24.54
N TRP A 240 15.99 21.09 23.48
CA TRP A 240 16.44 20.69 22.15
C TRP A 240 16.53 21.90 21.23
N GLY A 241 17.51 21.91 20.33
CA GLY A 241 17.59 22.96 19.33
C GLY A 241 18.37 22.59 18.10
N PHE A 242 18.15 23.34 17.03
CA PHE A 242 18.93 23.27 15.79
C PHE A 242 19.03 24.64 15.15
N SER A 243 20.12 24.86 14.43
CA SER A 243 20.31 26.06 13.60
C SER A 243 20.09 25.74 12.12
N PHE A 244 19.74 26.76 11.34
CA PHE A 244 19.65 26.64 9.90
C PHE A 244 20.43 27.76 9.22
N THR A 245 21.00 27.43 8.07
CA THR A 245 21.78 28.36 7.26
C THR A 245 21.10 28.60 5.92
N ASP A 246 21.40 29.72 5.28
CA ASP A 246 21.07 29.92 3.88
C ASP A 246 21.88 28.96 2.98
N LYS A 247 21.71 29.06 1.65
CA LYS A 247 22.46 28.26 0.67
C LYS A 247 23.93 28.66 0.54
N ASN A 248 24.32 29.82 1.06
CA ASN A 248 25.71 30.27 1.10
C ASN A 248 26.42 29.74 2.35
N GLY A 249 25.67 29.22 3.33
CA GLY A 249 26.18 28.70 4.59
C GLY A 249 26.15 29.72 5.73
N ASP A 250 25.55 30.89 5.52
CA ASP A 250 25.40 31.93 6.53
C ASP A 250 24.25 31.58 7.48
N LEU A 251 24.42 31.83 8.78
CA LEU A 251 23.39 31.56 9.79
C LEU A 251 22.15 32.38 9.48
N ALA A 252 21.00 31.71 9.32
CA ALA A 252 19.72 32.34 9.03
C ALA A 252 18.78 32.31 10.25
N GLY A 253 19.08 31.47 11.25
CA GLY A 253 18.35 31.43 12.50
C GLY A 253 18.53 30.11 13.24
N SER A 254 17.79 29.97 14.34
CA SER A 254 17.74 28.74 15.12
C SER A 254 16.41 28.56 15.86
N TYR A 255 16.15 27.34 16.30
CA TYR A 255 15.02 26.99 17.15
C TYR A 255 15.52 26.37 18.45
N ILE A 256 14.88 26.74 19.55
CA ILE A 256 15.02 26.08 20.85
C ILE A 256 13.62 25.64 21.30
N ILE A 257 13.52 24.41 21.76
CA ILE A 257 12.31 23.77 22.24
C ILE A 257 12.58 23.35 23.69
N ASP A 258 11.82 23.90 24.62
CA ASP A 258 11.93 23.54 26.03
C ASP A 258 11.27 22.19 26.33
N GLN A 259 11.47 21.68 27.56
CA GLN A 259 10.88 20.41 28.01
C GLN A 259 9.35 20.40 28.00
N ASP A 260 8.71 21.57 28.02
CA ASP A 260 7.26 21.77 27.98
C ASP A 260 6.74 21.93 26.53
N ARG A 261 7.60 21.75 25.52
CA ARG A 261 7.35 21.86 24.07
C ARG A 261 7.10 23.29 23.58
N ASN A 262 7.48 24.32 24.33
CA ASN A 262 7.42 25.69 23.84
C ASN A 262 8.58 25.93 22.88
N VAL A 263 8.24 26.41 21.68
CA VAL A 263 9.22 26.74 20.64
C VAL A 263 9.58 28.21 20.72
N THR A 264 10.87 28.51 20.78
CA THR A 264 11.43 29.84 20.60
C THR A 264 12.26 29.85 19.33
N LYS A 265 11.93 30.75 18.40
CA LYS A 265 12.68 30.97 17.18
C LYS A 265 13.62 32.16 17.38
N TYR A 266 14.81 32.06 16.82
CA TYR A 266 15.83 33.10 16.83
C TYR A 266 16.25 33.46 15.42
N ASP A 267 16.49 34.75 15.19
CA ASP A 267 17.00 35.30 13.93
C ASP A 267 18.51 35.06 13.75
N GLU A 268 19.07 35.66 12.69
CA GLU A 268 20.50 35.57 12.35
C GLU A 268 21.44 36.16 13.41
N ASP A 269 20.95 37.10 14.23
CA ASP A 269 21.68 37.75 15.31
C ASP A 269 21.54 37.00 16.64
N GLY A 270 20.65 35.98 16.69
CA GLY A 270 20.35 35.21 17.89
C GLY A 270 19.35 35.91 18.81
N GLU A 271 18.56 36.84 18.28
CA GLU A 271 17.47 37.50 19.00
C GLU A 271 16.15 36.75 18.75
N PRO A 272 15.28 36.63 19.77
CA PRO A 272 14.02 35.90 19.63
C PRO A 272 13.01 36.64 18.72
N GLU A 273 12.32 35.89 17.86
CA GLU A 273 11.23 36.37 16.98
C GLU A 273 9.84 36.27 17.61
#